data_AF-A0A182AKL2-F1
#
_entry.id   AF-A0A182AKL2-F1
#
_cell.length_a   1.000
_cell.length_b   1.000
_cell.length_c   1.000
_cell.angle_alpha   90.00
_cell.angle_beta   90.00
_cell.angle_gamma   90.00
#
_symmetry.space_group_name_H-M   'P 1'
#
loop_
_entity.id
_entity.type
_entity.pdbx_description
1 polymer ?
#
loop_
_entity_poly.entity_id
_entity_poly.type
_entity_poly.pdbx_seq_one_letter_code
_entity_poly.pdbx_strand_id
1 'polypeptide(L)'
;MANLSNFTFTARPDRARSLVDGWVINPGKKVSTLAGGDIVKGTSLLASLDGVLVSEGGRLITGAGKDRVLGRGGLHGVLVEQTAVIKTGGGADTIRGLVANGSFSGSITNHGLISTGGGNDILKGIRGDGVFSYGFGIENTGRISMGPGDDSILGQSPNGTGLRVLTGSIDTGDGDDTIEGTRLGPIPTIFLTPGIEIGGEVRITTGDGNDLVIGRGITGIQNSGLIRTGRGNDRVDALTGGFSGLGGTLLGAGNDTLAGFAALGFGGGVNAGTFIGGKGKDKILLDNGVYTITGEILSRPADGGSMRVRSFEKIGGINGGMFNFADGTLTVSGGVATSLV
;
A
#
# COMPACT_ATOMS: atom_id res chain seq x y z
N MET A 1 10.68 27.55 2.67
CA MET A 1 11.13 26.31 3.33
C MET A 1 12.57 26.48 3.79
N ALA A 2 12.93 25.91 4.95
CA ALA A 2 14.30 25.96 5.45
C ALA A 2 15.16 24.93 4.73
N ASN A 3 16.40 25.27 4.36
CA ASN A 3 17.29 24.34 3.67
C ASN A 3 18.00 23.42 4.68
N LEU A 4 17.71 22.12 4.62
CA LEU A 4 18.28 21.12 5.53
C LEU A 4 19.79 20.92 5.31
N SER A 5 20.33 21.25 4.12
CA SER A 5 21.78 21.14 3.87
C SER A 5 22.62 22.08 4.73
N ASN A 6 21.99 23.03 5.42
CA ASN A 6 22.65 23.94 6.35
C ASN A 6 22.72 23.38 7.78
N PHE A 7 22.06 22.25 8.07
CA PHE A 7 22.13 21.57 9.35
C PHE A 7 23.29 20.57 9.35
N THR A 8 24.10 20.59 10.41
CA THR A 8 25.22 19.67 10.57
C THR A 8 24.81 18.49 11.46
N PHE A 9 24.91 17.29 10.90
CA PHE A 9 24.73 16.04 11.63
C PHE A 9 26.08 15.45 12.07
N THR A 10 26.02 14.58 13.06
CA THR A 10 27.14 13.92 13.74
C THR A 10 26.92 12.42 13.77
N ALA A 11 27.92 11.63 14.18
CA ALA A 11 27.75 10.18 14.37
C ALA A 11 27.05 9.82 15.71
N ARG A 12 26.11 10.65 16.14
CA ARG A 12 25.31 10.50 17.36
C ARG A 12 23.86 10.87 17.01
N PRO A 13 22.87 10.48 17.83
CA PRO A 13 21.48 10.85 17.58
C PRO A 13 21.28 12.37 17.50
N ASP A 14 20.88 12.84 16.33
CA ASP A 14 20.67 14.25 16.00
C ASP A 14 19.19 14.56 15.71
N ARG A 15 18.82 15.84 15.84
CA ARG A 15 17.43 16.28 15.67
C ARG A 15 17.35 17.60 14.88
N ALA A 16 17.10 17.50 13.59
CA ALA A 16 16.79 18.65 12.73
C ALA A 16 15.29 18.93 12.75
N ARG A 17 14.89 20.12 13.23
CA ARG A 17 13.47 20.53 13.33
C ARG A 17 13.20 21.85 12.61
N SER A 18 12.25 21.84 11.69
CA SER A 18 11.64 23.05 11.12
C SER A 18 10.18 23.12 11.56
N LEU A 19 9.76 24.26 12.14
CA LEU A 19 8.46 24.40 12.81
C LEU A 19 7.39 25.09 11.95
N VAL A 20 7.79 25.92 11.00
CA VAL A 20 6.87 26.79 10.25
C VAL A 20 6.93 26.56 8.75
N ASP A 21 8.13 26.38 8.20
CA ASP A 21 8.35 26.37 6.74
C ASP A 21 8.64 24.99 6.16
N GLY A 22 8.68 23.93 6.98
CA GLY A 22 9.17 22.62 6.56
C GLY A 22 10.67 22.61 6.22
N TRP A 23 11.13 21.46 5.73
CA TRP A 23 12.50 21.26 5.23
C TRP A 23 12.51 21.12 3.70
N VAL A 24 13.49 21.74 3.05
CA VAL A 24 13.86 21.46 1.66
C VAL A 24 15.28 20.92 1.60
N ILE A 25 15.52 19.95 0.72
CA ILE A 25 16.84 19.59 0.23
C ILE A 25 16.90 20.03 -1.23
N ASN A 26 17.65 21.10 -1.47
CA ASN A 26 17.74 21.73 -2.78
C ASN A 26 18.29 20.78 -3.86
N PRO A 27 18.02 21.07 -5.15
CA PRO A 27 18.48 20.23 -6.25
C PRO A 27 19.98 19.91 -6.21
N GLY A 28 20.30 18.64 -6.45
CA GLY A 28 21.67 18.11 -6.44
C GLY A 28 22.39 18.14 -5.09
N LYS A 29 21.74 18.57 -4.00
CA LYS A 29 22.35 18.56 -2.66
C LYS A 29 22.17 17.21 -1.98
N LYS A 30 23.18 16.83 -1.21
CA LYS A 30 23.18 15.63 -0.37
C LYS A 30 23.20 16.03 1.10
N VAL A 31 22.25 15.52 1.86
CA VAL A 31 22.23 15.55 3.33
C VAL A 31 22.49 14.12 3.81
N SER A 32 23.47 13.97 4.70
CA SER A 32 23.79 12.70 5.36
C SER A 32 23.65 12.89 6.87
N THR A 33 22.82 12.08 7.56
CA THR A 33 22.68 12.19 9.03
C THR A 33 23.71 11.35 9.78
N LEU A 34 24.37 10.42 9.09
CA LEU A 34 25.43 9.53 9.63
C LEU A 34 24.84 8.45 10.53
N ALA A 35 25.67 7.79 11.34
CA ALA A 35 25.17 6.79 12.28
C ALA A 35 24.51 7.49 13.47
N GLY A 36 23.33 7.05 13.89
CA GLY A 36 22.56 7.72 14.93
C GLY A 36 21.10 7.26 14.92
N GLY A 37 20.36 7.60 15.96
CA GLY A 37 18.88 7.53 15.91
C GLY A 37 18.35 8.89 15.53
N ASP A 38 18.52 9.28 14.27
CA ASP A 38 18.38 10.66 13.82
C ASP A 38 16.92 11.01 13.51
N ILE A 39 16.58 12.28 13.71
CA ILE A 39 15.24 12.79 13.44
C ILE A 39 15.31 14.01 12.54
N VAL A 40 14.79 13.86 11.33
CA VAL A 40 14.48 14.97 10.42
C VAL A 40 12.98 15.24 10.51
N LYS A 41 12.59 16.28 11.24
CA LYS A 41 11.19 16.67 11.38
C LYS A 41 10.93 18.03 10.74
N GLY A 42 10.15 18.03 9.67
CA GLY A 42 9.70 19.24 9.01
C GLY A 42 8.20 19.46 9.22
N THR A 43 7.83 20.63 9.71
CA THR A 43 6.45 21.08 9.83
C THR A 43 6.27 22.35 9.03
N SER A 44 5.35 22.33 8.08
CA SER A 44 4.82 23.50 7.41
C SER A 44 3.44 23.84 7.95
N LEU A 45 3.23 25.11 8.28
CA LEU A 45 1.91 25.67 8.62
C LEU A 45 1.21 26.31 7.41
N LEU A 46 1.93 26.44 6.28
CA LEU A 46 1.39 27.02 5.06
C LEU A 46 0.80 25.92 4.17
N ALA A 47 -0.40 26.18 3.64
CA ALA A 47 -1.15 25.24 2.79
C ALA A 47 -0.39 24.82 1.53
N SER A 48 0.50 25.68 1.01
CA SER A 48 1.24 25.46 -0.23
C SER A 48 2.62 24.82 -0.04
N LEU A 49 3.03 24.53 1.19
CA LEU A 49 4.37 24.05 1.50
C LEU A 49 4.35 22.65 2.09
N ASP A 50 5.43 21.92 1.81
CA ASP A 50 5.63 20.54 2.26
C ASP A 50 6.21 20.48 3.67
N GLY A 51 6.01 19.35 4.35
CA GLY A 51 6.71 19.06 5.59
C GLY A 51 8.19 18.81 5.33
N VAL A 52 8.50 17.83 4.49
CA VAL A 52 9.85 17.51 4.02
C VAL A 52 9.82 17.35 2.50
N LEU A 53 10.54 18.21 1.78
CA LEU A 53 10.76 18.12 0.34
C LEU A 53 12.19 17.69 0.05
N VAL A 54 12.35 16.63 -0.74
CA VAL A 54 13.60 16.32 -1.42
C VAL A 54 13.41 16.66 -2.89
N SER A 55 14.00 17.79 -3.31
CA SER A 55 13.86 18.28 -4.68
C SER A 55 14.66 17.43 -5.66
N GLU A 56 14.41 17.61 -6.96
CA GLU A 56 15.05 16.87 -8.05
C GLU A 56 16.58 16.74 -7.90
N GLY A 57 17.09 15.52 -7.94
CA GLY A 57 18.50 15.19 -7.72
C GLY A 57 19.00 15.35 -6.27
N GLY A 58 18.18 15.88 -5.38
CA GLY A 58 18.42 15.96 -3.95
C GLY A 58 18.44 14.58 -3.28
N ARG A 59 19.21 14.45 -2.20
CA ARG A 59 19.41 13.17 -1.50
C ARG A 59 19.38 13.38 0.01
N LEU A 60 18.43 12.74 0.69
CA LEU A 60 18.45 12.54 2.14
C LEU A 60 18.93 11.12 2.43
N ILE A 61 20.03 10.98 3.16
CA ILE A 61 20.56 9.68 3.59
C ILE A 61 20.68 9.72 5.11
N THR A 62 19.94 8.88 5.85
CA THR A 62 20.05 8.94 7.32
C THR A 62 21.26 8.15 7.79
N GLY A 63 21.30 6.82 7.66
CA GLY A 63 22.54 6.07 7.80
C GLY A 63 22.33 4.73 8.48
N ALA A 64 22.84 4.58 9.69
CA ALA A 64 22.60 3.38 10.48
C ALA A 64 22.05 3.80 11.84
N GLY A 65 21.03 3.10 12.32
CA GLY A 65 20.34 3.36 13.57
C GLY A 65 18.83 3.45 13.33
N LYS A 66 18.09 3.98 14.30
CA LYS A 66 16.61 4.08 14.20
C LYS A 66 16.23 5.49 13.81
N ASP A 67 16.17 5.73 12.51
CA ASP A 67 16.02 7.05 11.93
C ASP A 67 14.56 7.40 11.63
N ARG A 68 14.26 8.70 11.62
CA ARG A 68 12.90 9.20 11.46
C ARG A 68 12.85 10.41 10.53
N VAL A 69 12.22 10.25 9.38
CA VAL A 69 11.86 11.35 8.47
C VAL A 69 10.38 11.66 8.65
N LEU A 70 10.08 12.76 9.32
CA LEU A 70 8.73 13.13 9.76
C LEU A 70 8.31 14.44 9.10
N GLY A 71 7.43 14.34 8.12
CA GLY A 71 6.89 15.48 7.39
C GLY A 71 5.44 15.76 7.77
N ARG A 72 5.16 16.99 8.20
CA ARG A 72 3.80 17.54 8.30
C ARG A 72 3.69 18.76 7.42
N GLY A 73 2.91 18.70 6.34
CA GLY A 73 2.75 19.85 5.44
C GLY A 73 1.30 20.21 5.17
N GLY A 74 1.15 21.35 4.50
CA GLY A 74 -0.12 21.75 3.90
C GLY A 74 -0.36 21.05 2.58
N LEU A 75 0.68 20.97 1.74
CA LEU A 75 0.60 20.32 0.43
C LEU A 75 0.94 18.83 0.53
N HIS A 76 2.20 18.49 0.85
CA HIS A 76 2.61 17.11 1.14
C HIS A 76 3.18 17.01 2.55
N GLY A 77 3.01 15.86 3.20
CA GLY A 77 3.79 15.55 4.40
C GLY A 77 5.26 15.37 4.01
N VAL A 78 5.51 14.40 3.14
CA VAL A 78 6.82 14.13 2.53
C VAL A 78 6.65 14.11 1.01
N LEU A 79 7.43 14.90 0.29
CA LEU A 79 7.51 14.89 -1.17
C LEU A 79 8.93 14.50 -1.60
N VAL A 80 9.03 13.48 -2.45
CA VAL A 80 10.27 13.06 -3.12
C VAL A 80 10.07 13.26 -4.61
N GLU A 81 10.72 14.28 -5.17
CA GLU A 81 10.60 14.61 -6.60
C GLU A 81 11.30 13.57 -7.50
N GLN A 82 11.16 13.72 -8.81
CA GLN A 82 11.83 12.87 -9.78
C GLN A 82 13.34 12.88 -9.54
N THR A 83 13.99 11.72 -9.66
CA THR A 83 15.43 11.50 -9.38
C THR A 83 15.91 11.79 -7.95
N ALA A 84 15.05 12.33 -7.08
CA ALA A 84 15.35 12.56 -5.68
C ALA A 84 15.38 11.24 -4.91
N VAL A 85 16.10 11.23 -3.78
CA VAL A 85 16.32 10.02 -2.98
C VAL A 85 16.11 10.29 -1.50
N ILE A 86 15.30 9.46 -0.85
CA ILE A 86 15.37 9.22 0.59
C ILE A 86 15.93 7.81 0.81
N LYS A 87 17.00 7.68 1.60
CA LYS A 87 17.56 6.40 2.02
C LYS A 87 17.79 6.35 3.53
N THR A 88 17.16 5.44 4.27
CA THR A 88 17.34 5.42 5.74
C THR A 88 18.44 4.49 6.23
N GLY A 89 18.65 3.36 5.55
CA GLY A 89 19.87 2.56 5.63
C GLY A 89 19.71 1.29 6.46
N GLY A 90 20.18 1.24 7.71
CA GLY A 90 20.09 0.02 8.51
C GLY A 90 19.57 0.31 9.91
N GLY A 91 18.54 -0.40 10.33
CA GLY A 91 17.84 -0.23 11.60
C GLY A 91 16.34 -0.21 11.39
N ALA A 92 15.58 0.10 12.45
CA ALA A 92 14.13 0.18 12.36
C ALA A 92 13.73 1.64 12.13
N ASP A 93 13.57 2.01 10.87
CA ASP A 93 13.39 3.38 10.42
C ASP A 93 11.92 3.74 10.23
N THR A 94 11.64 5.04 10.17
CA THR A 94 10.28 5.53 9.91
C THR A 94 10.28 6.73 9.00
N ILE A 95 9.59 6.62 7.88
CA ILE A 95 9.22 7.74 7.02
C ILE A 95 7.71 7.97 7.19
N ARG A 96 7.33 9.15 7.70
CA ARG A 96 5.93 9.49 7.95
C ARG A 96 5.56 10.83 7.34
N GLY A 97 4.53 10.81 6.51
CA GLY A 97 3.88 12.00 5.96
C GLY A 97 2.50 12.23 6.59
N LEU A 98 2.24 13.47 6.98
CA LEU A 98 0.95 13.92 7.49
C LEU A 98 0.52 15.21 6.78
N VAL A 99 -0.68 15.23 6.21
CA VAL A 99 -1.30 16.46 5.70
C VAL A 99 -2.55 16.75 6.51
N ALA A 100 -2.59 17.91 7.16
CA ALA A 100 -3.70 18.25 8.06
C ALA A 100 -4.89 18.86 7.32
N ASN A 101 -4.65 19.74 6.34
CA ASN A 101 -5.70 20.50 5.66
C ASN A 101 -5.31 20.78 4.19
N GLY A 102 -6.23 20.51 3.27
CA GLY A 102 -6.29 21.16 1.95
C GLY A 102 -5.19 20.81 0.95
N SER A 103 -5.45 19.78 0.12
CA SER A 103 -4.98 19.65 -1.28
C SER A 103 -5.36 18.26 -1.83
N PHE A 104 -5.36 18.06 -3.16
CA PHE A 104 -5.53 16.77 -3.84
C PHE A 104 -4.29 15.86 -3.78
N SER A 105 -3.24 16.28 -3.09
CA SER A 105 -1.95 15.59 -3.00
C SER A 105 -1.91 14.44 -1.99
N GLY A 106 -0.88 13.59 -2.12
CA GLY A 106 -0.55 12.52 -1.19
C GLY A 106 0.09 13.02 0.11
N SER A 107 -0.16 12.31 1.22
CA SER A 107 0.53 12.61 2.49
C SER A 107 2.00 12.24 2.41
N ILE A 108 2.31 11.15 1.71
CA ILE A 108 3.61 10.89 1.09
C ILE A 108 3.38 10.84 -0.41
N THR A 109 4.12 11.64 -1.17
CA THR A 109 4.16 11.56 -2.63
C THR A 109 5.59 11.25 -3.06
N ASN A 110 5.75 10.13 -3.78
CA ASN A 110 7.05 9.66 -4.25
C ASN A 110 7.07 9.57 -5.78
N HIS A 111 7.87 10.44 -6.38
CA HIS A 111 8.23 10.41 -7.80
C HIS A 111 9.68 9.92 -8.02
N GLY A 112 10.46 9.76 -6.96
CA GLY A 112 11.87 9.36 -6.98
C GLY A 112 12.08 7.97 -6.38
N LEU A 113 13.07 7.87 -5.49
CA LEU A 113 13.40 6.65 -4.76
C LEU A 113 13.22 6.87 -3.24
N ILE A 114 12.44 6.00 -2.63
CA ILE A 114 12.45 5.76 -1.18
C ILE A 114 13.04 4.38 -0.95
N SER A 115 14.06 4.28 -0.10
CA SER A 115 14.66 3.00 0.28
C SER A 115 15.01 2.96 1.76
N THR A 116 14.50 1.99 2.51
CA THR A 116 14.74 1.96 3.96
C THR A 116 15.89 1.04 4.37
N GLY A 117 16.16 0.01 3.57
CA GLY A 117 17.33 -0.86 3.71
C GLY A 117 17.05 -2.02 4.65
N GLY A 118 17.88 -2.29 5.65
CA GLY A 118 17.70 -3.48 6.49
C GLY A 118 17.12 -3.16 7.85
N GLY A 119 16.12 -3.91 8.30
CA GLY A 119 15.43 -3.76 9.58
C GLY A 119 13.93 -3.58 9.39
N ASN A 120 13.18 -3.56 10.49
CA ASN A 120 11.72 -3.49 10.42
C ASN A 120 11.29 -2.02 10.27
N ASP A 121 11.03 -1.62 9.03
CA ASP A 121 10.84 -0.24 8.63
C ASP A 121 9.37 0.13 8.44
N ILE A 122 9.07 1.43 8.56
CA ILE A 122 7.70 1.94 8.42
C ILE A 122 7.65 3.10 7.43
N LEU A 123 6.87 2.93 6.36
CA LEU A 123 6.44 4.01 5.47
C LEU A 123 4.96 4.32 5.69
N LYS A 124 4.65 5.48 6.26
CA LYS A 124 3.30 5.81 6.72
C LYS A 124 2.79 7.16 6.21
N GLY A 125 1.82 7.13 5.31
CA GLY A 125 1.12 8.32 4.83
C GLY A 125 -0.29 8.42 5.42
N ILE A 126 -0.54 9.43 6.24
CA ILE A 126 -1.85 9.65 6.87
C ILE A 126 -2.38 11.01 6.44
N ARG A 127 -3.60 11.02 5.91
CA ARG A 127 -4.31 12.23 5.56
C ARG A 127 -5.31 12.62 6.63
N GLY A 128 -5.34 13.91 6.97
CA GLY A 128 -6.29 14.50 7.90
C GLY A 128 -7.73 14.51 7.37
N ASP A 129 -8.66 14.66 8.29
CA ASP A 129 -10.13 14.57 8.18
C ASP A 129 -10.80 15.78 7.52
N GLY A 130 -10.10 16.51 6.66
CA GLY A 130 -10.68 17.62 5.91
C GLY A 130 -11.90 17.19 5.08
N VAL A 131 -13.01 17.93 5.20
CA VAL A 131 -14.31 17.62 4.57
C VAL A 131 -14.26 17.52 3.03
N PHE A 132 -13.28 18.14 2.38
CA PHE A 132 -13.09 18.11 0.91
C PHE A 132 -11.76 17.48 0.48
N SER A 133 -11.25 16.58 1.29
CA SER A 133 -9.91 16.05 1.13
C SER A 133 -9.94 14.79 0.24
N TYR A 134 -9.65 14.87 -1.07
CA TYR A 134 -9.65 13.73 -2.03
C TYR A 134 -8.28 13.11 -2.41
N GLY A 135 -7.19 13.59 -1.83
CA GLY A 135 -5.84 13.07 -2.06
C GLY A 135 -5.52 11.74 -1.36
N PHE A 136 -4.25 11.36 -1.38
CA PHE A 136 -3.79 10.01 -1.09
C PHE A 136 -3.18 9.88 0.30
N GLY A 137 -3.26 8.69 0.91
CA GLY A 137 -2.39 8.38 2.05
C GLY A 137 -0.95 8.36 1.55
N ILE A 138 -0.68 7.44 0.62
CA ILE A 138 0.58 7.36 -0.12
C ILE A 138 0.28 7.37 -1.62
N GLU A 139 0.98 8.20 -2.35
CA GLU A 139 1.02 8.20 -3.81
C GLU A 139 2.43 7.87 -4.28
N ASN A 140 2.56 6.79 -5.05
CA ASN A 140 3.81 6.36 -5.63
C ASN A 140 3.72 6.34 -7.15
N THR A 141 4.64 7.05 -7.80
CA THR A 141 4.91 6.96 -9.23
C THR A 141 6.37 6.58 -9.50
N GLY A 142 7.21 6.56 -8.45
CA GLY A 142 8.61 6.17 -8.46
C GLY A 142 8.84 4.77 -7.89
N ARG A 143 9.94 4.58 -7.18
CA ARG A 143 10.30 3.30 -6.54
C ARG A 143 10.28 3.41 -5.02
N ILE A 144 9.63 2.46 -4.37
CA ILE A 144 9.75 2.18 -2.94
C ILE A 144 10.42 0.81 -2.80
N SER A 145 11.46 0.72 -1.97
CA SER A 145 12.19 -0.52 -1.71
C SER A 145 12.50 -0.60 -0.22
N MET A 146 11.78 -1.45 0.53
CA MET A 146 11.94 -1.48 1.98
C MET A 146 13.20 -2.25 2.39
N GLY A 147 13.43 -3.43 1.84
CA GLY A 147 14.63 -4.27 2.01
C GLY A 147 14.36 -5.43 2.98
N PRO A 148 15.37 -6.09 3.57
CA PRO A 148 15.11 -7.21 4.47
C PRO A 148 14.64 -6.73 5.85
N GLY A 149 13.58 -7.33 6.39
CA GLY A 149 12.96 -7.00 7.68
C GLY A 149 11.45 -7.14 7.61
N ASP A 150 10.75 -7.13 8.76
CA ASP A 150 9.29 -7.12 8.75
C ASP A 150 8.80 -5.68 8.55
N ASP A 151 8.53 -5.30 7.31
CA ASP A 151 8.27 -3.92 6.91
C ASP A 151 6.77 -3.59 6.84
N SER A 152 6.46 -2.30 6.99
CA SER A 152 5.09 -1.81 6.94
C SER A 152 4.92 -0.58 6.04
N ILE A 153 4.08 -0.71 5.02
CA ILE A 153 3.60 0.39 4.18
C ILE A 153 2.13 0.64 4.48
N LEU A 154 1.81 1.79 5.08
CA LEU A 154 0.44 2.16 5.44
C LEU A 154 0.02 3.49 4.81
N GLY A 155 -0.95 3.42 3.91
CA GLY A 155 -1.63 4.57 3.31
C GLY A 155 -3.05 4.73 3.83
N GLN A 156 -3.35 5.88 4.45
CA GLN A 156 -4.68 6.20 4.97
C GLN A 156 -5.20 7.53 4.44
N SER A 157 -6.40 7.51 3.84
CA SER A 157 -7.09 8.71 3.38
C SER A 157 -8.58 8.65 3.73
N PRO A 158 -9.17 9.66 4.40
CA PRO A 158 -10.61 9.64 4.69
C PRO A 158 -11.47 9.59 3.42
N ASN A 159 -11.23 10.47 2.44
CA ASN A 159 -12.08 10.56 1.26
C ASN A 159 -11.34 10.28 -0.06
N GLY A 160 -10.12 9.75 -0.01
CA GLY A 160 -9.31 9.41 -1.18
C GLY A 160 -8.85 7.95 -1.18
N THR A 161 -7.86 7.63 -2.02
CA THR A 161 -7.22 6.31 -2.03
C THR A 161 -6.23 6.20 -0.88
N GLY A 162 -6.22 5.06 -0.18
CA GLY A 162 -5.25 4.81 0.89
C GLY A 162 -3.82 4.76 0.34
N LEU A 163 -3.56 3.81 -0.55
CA LEU A 163 -2.30 3.63 -1.27
C LEU A 163 -2.55 3.60 -2.78
N ARG A 164 -1.89 4.50 -3.52
CA ARG A 164 -1.98 4.57 -4.97
C ARG A 164 -0.62 4.37 -5.61
N VAL A 165 -0.50 3.41 -6.51
CA VAL A 165 0.69 3.14 -7.32
C VAL A 165 0.31 3.18 -8.79
N LEU A 166 0.43 4.37 -9.40
CA LEU A 166 0.03 4.58 -10.80
C LEU A 166 1.10 4.15 -11.80
N THR A 167 2.36 4.43 -11.45
CA THR A 167 3.55 4.00 -12.18
C THR A 167 4.62 3.58 -11.18
N GLY A 168 5.69 2.97 -11.67
CA GLY A 168 6.80 2.56 -10.80
C GLY A 168 6.53 1.25 -10.07
N SER A 169 7.05 1.12 -8.85
CA SER A 169 7.02 -0.16 -8.11
C SER A 169 7.13 -0.01 -6.60
N ILE A 170 6.63 -1.04 -5.91
CA ILE A 170 6.87 -1.28 -4.49
C ILE A 170 7.48 -2.68 -4.36
N ASP A 171 8.53 -2.79 -3.55
CA ASP A 171 9.23 -4.02 -3.21
C ASP A 171 9.49 -3.98 -1.70
N THR A 172 8.83 -4.83 -0.90
CA THR A 172 9.06 -4.84 0.55
C THR A 172 10.33 -5.61 0.86
N GLY A 173 10.51 -6.84 0.41
CA GLY A 173 11.83 -7.49 0.47
C GLY A 173 11.74 -8.90 0.98
N ASP A 174 12.50 -9.28 1.98
CA ASP A 174 12.29 -10.55 2.68
C ASP A 174 11.93 -10.22 4.14
N GLY A 175 10.91 -10.87 4.70
CA GLY A 175 10.36 -10.61 6.03
C GLY A 175 8.84 -10.78 6.05
N ASP A 176 8.21 -10.80 7.22
CA ASP A 176 6.74 -10.87 7.30
C ASP A 176 6.15 -9.45 7.05
N ASP A 177 5.97 -9.08 5.77
CA ASP A 177 5.67 -7.71 5.38
C ASP A 177 4.18 -7.36 5.39
N THR A 178 3.86 -6.08 5.57
CA THR A 178 2.49 -5.56 5.47
C THR A 178 2.37 -4.36 4.55
N ILE A 179 1.47 -4.45 3.58
CA ILE A 179 1.02 -3.33 2.74
C ILE A 179 -0.48 -3.12 2.98
N GLU A 180 -0.84 -1.96 3.50
CA GLU A 180 -2.23 -1.62 3.78
C GLU A 180 -2.62 -0.26 3.18
N GLY A 181 -3.70 -0.26 2.39
CA GLY A 181 -4.35 0.93 1.87
C GLY A 181 -5.78 1.03 2.41
N THR A 182 -6.08 2.07 3.18
CA THR A 182 -7.40 2.27 3.78
C THR A 182 -8.02 3.60 3.42
N ARG A 183 -9.27 3.55 2.96
CA ARG A 183 -10.21 4.67 2.93
C ARG A 183 -11.05 4.68 4.23
N LEU A 184 -11.05 5.80 4.97
CA LEU A 184 -11.64 5.87 6.33
C LEU A 184 -13.01 6.59 6.43
N GLY A 185 -13.35 7.44 5.46
CA GLY A 185 -14.48 8.37 5.56
C GLY A 185 -15.81 7.73 5.19
N PRO A 186 -16.94 8.27 5.71
CA PRO A 186 -18.27 7.96 5.20
C PRO A 186 -18.30 8.22 3.69
N ILE A 187 -19.16 7.54 2.94
CA ILE A 187 -19.21 7.63 1.48
C ILE A 187 -19.92 8.95 1.06
N PRO A 188 -19.25 10.04 0.64
CA PRO A 188 -19.87 10.93 -0.32
C PRO A 188 -19.92 10.18 -1.65
N THR A 189 -21.14 9.97 -2.15
CA THR A 189 -21.50 9.11 -3.29
C THR A 189 -20.88 9.50 -4.64
N ILE A 190 -20.01 10.52 -4.69
CA ILE A 190 -19.50 11.09 -5.93
C ILE A 190 -18.10 10.60 -6.33
N PHE A 191 -17.32 9.99 -5.42
CA PHE A 191 -16.00 9.43 -5.76
C PHE A 191 -15.80 8.04 -5.13
N LEU A 192 -15.66 7.02 -5.97
CA LEU A 192 -15.55 5.61 -5.56
C LEU A 192 -14.08 5.18 -5.32
N THR A 193 -13.31 5.89 -4.49
CA THR A 193 -11.88 5.60 -4.33
C THR A 193 -11.59 4.24 -3.65
N PRO A 194 -10.60 3.48 -4.15
CA PRO A 194 -10.20 2.20 -3.57
C PRO A 194 -9.36 2.33 -2.29
N GLY A 195 -9.17 1.24 -1.55
CA GLY A 195 -8.16 1.15 -0.50
C GLY A 195 -6.75 1.16 -1.10
N ILE A 196 -6.49 0.24 -2.04
CA ILE A 196 -5.26 0.15 -2.85
C ILE A 196 -5.60 0.29 -4.34
N GLU A 197 -4.87 1.13 -5.07
CA GLU A 197 -4.97 1.31 -6.53
C GLU A 197 -3.63 1.01 -7.21
N ILE A 198 -3.64 0.14 -8.23
CA ILE A 198 -2.45 -0.30 -8.96
C ILE A 198 -2.66 -0.13 -10.47
N GLY A 199 -1.77 0.63 -11.11
CA GLY A 199 -1.77 0.89 -12.56
C GLY A 199 -1.34 -0.32 -13.42
N GLY A 200 -1.62 -0.26 -14.73
CA GLY A 200 -1.50 -1.41 -15.65
C GLY A 200 -0.13 -2.07 -15.77
N GLU A 201 0.96 -1.29 -15.67
CA GLU A 201 2.34 -1.78 -15.82
C GLU A 201 3.11 -1.82 -14.49
N VAL A 202 2.38 -1.67 -13.38
CA VAL A 202 2.94 -1.56 -12.04
C VAL A 202 3.11 -2.93 -11.39
N ARG A 203 4.14 -3.05 -10.54
CA ARG A 203 4.37 -4.22 -9.70
C ARG A 203 4.43 -3.83 -8.22
N ILE A 204 3.71 -4.59 -7.41
CA ILE A 204 3.89 -4.69 -5.96
C ILE A 204 4.47 -6.08 -5.69
N THR A 205 5.60 -6.15 -5.02
CA THR A 205 6.27 -7.39 -4.61
C THR A 205 6.49 -7.39 -3.12
N THR A 206 6.22 -8.52 -2.46
CA THR A 206 6.49 -8.69 -1.03
C THR A 206 7.63 -9.64 -0.68
N GLY A 207 8.01 -10.55 -1.59
CA GLY A 207 9.17 -11.44 -1.45
C GLY A 207 8.95 -12.59 -0.47
N ASP A 208 9.99 -13.06 0.23
CA ASP A 208 9.86 -14.23 1.13
C ASP A 208 9.40 -13.82 2.54
N GLY A 209 8.40 -14.49 3.09
CA GLY A 209 7.80 -14.20 4.39
C GLY A 209 6.31 -14.54 4.38
N ASN A 210 5.62 -14.39 5.51
CA ASN A 210 4.15 -14.48 5.53
C ASN A 210 3.58 -13.06 5.34
N ASP A 211 3.41 -12.68 4.08
CA ASP A 211 3.09 -11.31 3.73
C ASP A 211 1.61 -11.01 3.78
N LEU A 212 1.28 -9.73 3.97
CA LEU A 212 -0.08 -9.26 4.09
C LEU A 212 -0.32 -8.02 3.21
N VAL A 213 -1.18 -8.16 2.20
CA VAL A 213 -1.66 -7.04 1.38
C VAL A 213 -3.15 -6.81 1.64
N ILE A 214 -3.50 -5.68 2.24
CA ILE A 214 -4.89 -5.36 2.62
C ILE A 214 -5.37 -4.07 1.93
N GLY A 215 -6.46 -4.19 1.18
CA GLY A 215 -7.21 -3.05 0.68
C GLY A 215 -8.55 -2.89 1.39
N ARG A 216 -8.80 -1.71 1.97
CA ARG A 216 -10.09 -1.35 2.57
C ARG A 216 -10.62 -0.08 1.93
N GLY A 217 -11.73 -0.18 1.21
CA GLY A 217 -12.38 0.96 0.59
C GLY A 217 -13.72 0.58 0.00
N ILE A 218 -14.24 1.43 -0.89
CA ILE A 218 -15.45 1.08 -1.67
C ILE A 218 -15.12 -0.08 -2.60
N THR A 219 -13.98 0.03 -3.28
CA THR A 219 -13.22 -1.12 -3.75
C THR A 219 -12.11 -1.37 -2.74
N GLY A 220 -11.88 -2.61 -2.33
CA GLY A 220 -10.75 -2.95 -1.47
C GLY A 220 -9.45 -2.75 -2.23
N ILE A 221 -9.27 -3.54 -3.29
CA ILE A 221 -8.09 -3.52 -4.15
C ILE A 221 -8.51 -3.36 -5.61
N GLN A 222 -8.15 -2.23 -6.22
CA GLN A 222 -8.27 -2.00 -7.66
C GLN A 222 -6.91 -2.29 -8.32
N ASN A 223 -6.78 -3.45 -8.94
CA ASN A 223 -5.54 -3.92 -9.51
C ASN A 223 -5.63 -4.05 -11.04
N SER A 224 -4.93 -3.18 -11.76
CA SER A 224 -4.71 -3.33 -13.21
C SER A 224 -3.31 -3.87 -13.53
N GLY A 225 -2.40 -3.93 -12.54
CA GLY A 225 -1.02 -4.36 -12.68
C GLY A 225 -0.78 -5.76 -12.11
N LEU A 226 0.29 -5.91 -11.34
CA LEU A 226 0.68 -7.18 -10.71
C LEU A 226 0.93 -7.01 -9.21
N ILE A 227 0.25 -7.83 -8.41
CA ILE A 227 0.64 -8.16 -7.04
C ILE A 227 1.33 -9.51 -7.08
N ARG A 228 2.54 -9.60 -6.52
CA ARG A 228 3.30 -10.85 -6.46
C ARG A 228 3.90 -11.01 -5.07
N THR A 229 3.40 -11.97 -4.31
CA THR A 229 4.07 -12.41 -3.08
C THR A 229 5.10 -13.50 -3.42
N GLY A 230 5.80 -14.06 -2.43
CA GLY A 230 6.90 -14.99 -2.67
C GLY A 230 6.70 -16.32 -1.97
N ARG A 231 7.61 -16.67 -1.06
CA ARG A 231 7.50 -17.90 -0.27
C ARG A 231 6.98 -17.59 1.12
N GLY A 232 6.02 -18.35 1.60
CA GLY A 232 5.44 -18.22 2.93
C GLY A 232 3.93 -18.36 2.85
N ASN A 233 3.21 -18.20 3.95
CA ASN A 233 1.75 -18.27 3.92
C ASN A 233 1.18 -16.86 3.77
N ASP A 234 1.07 -16.41 2.53
CA ASP A 234 0.72 -15.05 2.20
C ASP A 234 -0.79 -14.82 2.27
N ARG A 235 -1.19 -13.56 2.48
CA ARG A 235 -2.59 -13.15 2.43
C ARG A 235 -2.77 -11.88 1.61
N VAL A 236 -3.64 -11.97 0.61
CA VAL A 236 -4.18 -10.80 -0.11
C VAL A 236 -5.65 -10.65 0.25
N ASP A 237 -6.00 -9.53 0.89
CA ASP A 237 -7.30 -9.29 1.50
C ASP A 237 -7.97 -8.04 0.92
N ALA A 238 -9.07 -8.28 0.21
CA ALA A 238 -10.01 -7.27 -0.25
C ALA A 238 -11.43 -7.56 0.26
N LEU A 239 -11.61 -8.20 1.43
CA LEU A 239 -12.94 -8.49 1.98
C LEU A 239 -13.79 -7.23 2.15
N THR A 240 -13.15 -6.10 2.44
CA THR A 240 -13.83 -4.80 2.47
C THR A 240 -13.80 -4.18 1.08
N GLY A 241 -14.93 -4.24 0.37
CA GLY A 241 -15.12 -3.59 -0.93
C GLY A 241 -14.71 -4.42 -2.14
N GLY A 242 -14.08 -5.58 -1.96
CA GLY A 242 -13.76 -6.52 -3.04
C GLY A 242 -12.62 -6.12 -3.96
N PHE A 243 -12.36 -7.00 -4.93
CA PHE A 243 -11.37 -6.81 -6.00
C PHE A 243 -12.00 -6.15 -7.23
N SER A 244 -11.24 -5.30 -7.93
CA SER A 244 -11.58 -4.85 -9.28
C SER A 244 -10.33 -4.65 -10.14
N GLY A 245 -10.51 -4.45 -11.44
CA GLY A 245 -9.42 -4.33 -12.42
C GLY A 245 -8.98 -5.68 -12.99
N LEU A 246 -8.22 -5.64 -14.08
CA LEU A 246 -7.84 -6.82 -14.89
C LEU A 246 -6.45 -7.37 -14.58
N GLY A 247 -5.81 -6.88 -13.51
CA GLY A 247 -4.45 -7.23 -13.12
C GLY A 247 -4.28 -8.66 -12.61
N GLY A 248 -3.04 -9.04 -12.36
CA GLY A 248 -2.66 -10.34 -11.79
C GLY A 248 -2.39 -10.27 -10.29
N THR A 249 -2.76 -11.32 -9.57
CA THR A 249 -2.31 -11.59 -8.20
C THR A 249 -1.70 -12.99 -8.18
N LEU A 250 -0.42 -13.09 -7.83
CA LEU A 250 0.34 -14.33 -7.74
C LEU A 250 0.79 -14.53 -6.30
N LEU A 251 0.31 -15.59 -5.63
CA LEU A 251 0.60 -15.85 -4.22
C LEU A 251 1.89 -16.65 -3.99
N GLY A 252 2.40 -17.32 -5.02
CA GLY A 252 3.74 -17.90 -4.97
C GLY A 252 3.76 -19.31 -4.36
N ALA A 253 4.51 -19.51 -3.28
CA ALA A 253 4.67 -20.83 -2.68
C ALA A 253 4.41 -20.81 -1.18
N GLY A 254 3.44 -21.60 -0.74
CA GLY A 254 3.06 -21.78 0.66
C GLY A 254 1.59 -22.16 0.76
N ASN A 255 0.95 -21.92 1.91
CA ASN A 255 -0.49 -22.16 2.04
C ASN A 255 -1.19 -20.80 2.08
N ASP A 256 -1.39 -20.23 0.91
CA ASP A 256 -1.75 -18.83 0.76
C ASP A 256 -3.26 -18.62 0.90
N THR A 257 -3.64 -17.38 1.19
CA THR A 257 -5.04 -16.98 1.36
C THR A 257 -5.38 -15.80 0.46
N LEU A 258 -6.30 -16.02 -0.46
CA LEU A 258 -7.03 -14.94 -1.13
C LEU A 258 -8.34 -14.69 -0.38
N ALA A 259 -8.56 -13.48 0.12
CA ALA A 259 -9.78 -13.12 0.83
C ALA A 259 -10.51 -11.99 0.13
N GLY A 260 -11.77 -12.21 -0.24
CA GLY A 260 -12.57 -11.26 -1.00
C GLY A 260 -13.01 -11.83 -2.36
N PHE A 261 -13.91 -11.10 -2.99
CA PHE A 261 -14.46 -11.44 -4.30
C PHE A 261 -14.48 -10.20 -5.19
N ALA A 262 -14.68 -10.40 -6.50
CA ALA A 262 -14.92 -9.31 -7.43
C ALA A 262 -16.05 -8.41 -6.93
N ALA A 263 -15.83 -7.10 -6.96
CA ALA A 263 -16.85 -6.10 -6.69
C ALA A 263 -17.11 -5.26 -7.93
N LEU A 264 -18.22 -4.50 -7.89
CA LEU A 264 -18.53 -3.49 -8.89
C LEU A 264 -17.42 -2.42 -8.90
N GLY A 265 -16.44 -2.59 -9.79
CA GLY A 265 -15.42 -1.60 -10.07
C GLY A 265 -15.95 -0.44 -10.91
N PHE A 266 -15.14 0.61 -11.05
CA PHE A 266 -15.40 1.67 -12.02
C PHE A 266 -15.59 1.10 -13.42
N GLY A 267 -16.65 1.52 -14.12
CA GLY A 267 -16.84 1.25 -15.55
C GLY A 267 -17.72 0.05 -15.92
N GLY A 268 -18.48 -0.53 -14.98
CA GLY A 268 -19.52 -1.53 -15.29
C GLY A 268 -18.99 -2.89 -15.75
N GLY A 269 -17.65 -3.07 -15.73
CA GLY A 269 -17.00 -4.37 -15.88
C GLY A 269 -16.87 -5.05 -14.53
N VAL A 270 -17.58 -6.16 -14.37
CA VAL A 270 -17.65 -7.00 -13.17
C VAL A 270 -16.53 -8.05 -13.08
N ASN A 271 -15.53 -7.95 -13.97
CA ASN A 271 -14.44 -8.92 -14.03
C ASN A 271 -13.24 -8.40 -13.24
N ALA A 272 -12.96 -9.05 -12.12
CA ALA A 272 -11.66 -8.98 -11.51
C ALA A 272 -10.68 -9.88 -12.30
N GLY A 273 -9.40 -9.55 -12.22
CA GLY A 273 -8.36 -10.17 -13.02
C GLY A 273 -8.05 -11.62 -12.66
N THR A 274 -6.77 -12.00 -12.79
CA THR A 274 -6.34 -13.39 -12.60
C THR A 274 -5.65 -13.56 -11.25
N PHE A 275 -6.08 -14.56 -10.49
CA PHE A 275 -5.54 -14.93 -9.20
C PHE A 275 -4.98 -16.33 -9.27
N ILE A 276 -3.73 -16.50 -8.87
CA ILE A 276 -3.01 -17.78 -8.90
C ILE A 276 -2.47 -18.02 -7.50
N GLY A 277 -2.91 -19.10 -6.83
CA GLY A 277 -2.36 -19.51 -5.53
C GLY A 277 -0.89 -19.88 -5.71
N GLY A 278 -0.65 -20.99 -6.38
CA GLY A 278 0.69 -21.35 -6.83
C GLY A 278 1.05 -22.73 -6.34
N LYS A 279 2.10 -22.86 -5.53
CA LYS A 279 2.52 -24.14 -4.94
C LYS A 279 2.11 -24.19 -3.48
N GLY A 280 1.20 -25.10 -3.15
CA GLY A 280 0.95 -25.53 -1.77
C GLY A 280 -0.51 -25.88 -1.54
N LYS A 281 -1.10 -25.41 -0.44
CA LYS A 281 -2.53 -25.63 -0.13
C LYS A 281 -3.21 -24.29 0.05
N ASP A 282 -3.51 -23.66 -1.07
CA ASP A 282 -4.03 -22.31 -1.17
C ASP A 282 -5.55 -22.33 -0.99
N LYS A 283 -6.09 -21.26 -0.41
CA LYS A 283 -7.52 -21.13 -0.14
C LYS A 283 -8.07 -19.77 -0.54
N ILE A 284 -9.34 -19.81 -0.95
CA ILE A 284 -10.17 -18.63 -1.18
C ILE A 284 -11.17 -18.50 -0.03
N LEU A 285 -11.28 -17.30 0.55
CA LEU A 285 -12.26 -16.95 1.57
C LEU A 285 -13.21 -15.87 1.04
N LEU A 286 -14.51 -16.15 1.09
CA LEU A 286 -15.56 -15.32 0.53
C LEU A 286 -16.46 -14.68 1.59
N ASP A 287 -17.00 -13.53 1.25
CA ASP A 287 -18.09 -12.87 1.94
C ASP A 287 -19.43 -13.59 1.70
N ASN A 288 -20.53 -13.01 2.18
CA ASN A 288 -21.85 -13.61 1.97
C ASN A 288 -22.25 -13.55 0.49
N GLY A 289 -22.83 -14.63 -0.01
CA GLY A 289 -23.27 -14.70 -1.40
C GLY A 289 -23.52 -16.11 -1.89
N VAL A 290 -24.02 -16.19 -3.12
CA VAL A 290 -24.11 -17.44 -3.89
C VAL A 290 -23.13 -17.32 -5.05
N TYR A 291 -22.18 -18.25 -5.10
CA TYR A 291 -21.10 -18.25 -6.07
C TYR A 291 -21.21 -19.49 -6.94
N THR A 292 -20.87 -19.35 -8.22
CA THR A 292 -20.80 -20.45 -9.18
C THR A 292 -19.36 -20.59 -9.65
N ILE A 293 -18.84 -21.81 -9.55
CA ILE A 293 -17.51 -22.20 -10.03
C ILE A 293 -17.71 -22.99 -11.33
N THR A 294 -17.02 -22.59 -12.38
CA THR A 294 -17.03 -23.28 -13.68
C THR A 294 -15.64 -23.23 -14.28
N GLY A 295 -14.92 -24.34 -14.21
CA GLY A 295 -13.49 -24.41 -14.46
C GLY A 295 -12.73 -23.43 -13.57
N GLU A 296 -12.01 -22.51 -14.20
CA GLU A 296 -11.19 -21.49 -13.52
C GLU A 296 -11.96 -20.20 -13.22
N ILE A 297 -13.27 -20.15 -13.47
CA ILE A 297 -14.08 -18.95 -13.28
C ILE A 297 -14.91 -19.09 -12.01
N LEU A 298 -14.69 -18.19 -11.05
CA LEU A 298 -15.58 -17.98 -9.91
C LEU A 298 -16.45 -16.77 -10.22
N SER A 299 -17.77 -16.94 -10.17
CA SER A 299 -18.76 -15.89 -10.46
C SER A 299 -19.78 -15.74 -9.34
N ARG A 300 -20.38 -14.55 -9.20
CA ARG A 300 -21.52 -14.29 -8.33
C ARG A 300 -22.62 -13.67 -9.19
N PRO A 301 -23.64 -14.45 -9.60
CA PRO A 301 -24.65 -13.97 -10.54
C PRO A 301 -25.44 -12.73 -10.06
N ALA A 302 -25.60 -12.59 -8.73
CA ALA A 302 -26.39 -11.51 -8.13
C ALA A 302 -25.83 -10.11 -8.40
N ASP A 303 -24.51 -9.95 -8.52
CA ASP A 303 -23.85 -8.68 -8.84
C ASP A 303 -23.10 -8.71 -10.17
N GLY A 304 -23.15 -9.84 -10.89
CA GLY A 304 -22.45 -10.08 -12.15
C GLY A 304 -20.94 -10.30 -11.98
N GLY A 305 -20.41 -10.22 -10.76
CA GLY A 305 -18.99 -10.34 -10.43
C GLY A 305 -18.39 -11.63 -10.98
N SER A 306 -17.19 -11.57 -11.55
CA SER A 306 -16.41 -12.76 -11.87
C SER A 306 -14.91 -12.55 -11.67
N MET A 307 -14.18 -13.63 -11.40
CA MET A 307 -12.73 -13.62 -11.33
C MET A 307 -12.17 -14.94 -11.85
N ARG A 308 -10.97 -14.88 -12.43
CA ARG A 308 -10.25 -16.10 -12.86
C ARG A 308 -9.35 -16.56 -11.73
N VAL A 309 -9.51 -17.80 -11.30
CA VAL A 309 -8.76 -18.40 -10.20
C VAL A 309 -8.09 -19.70 -10.67
N ARG A 310 -6.83 -19.89 -10.27
CA ARG A 310 -6.02 -21.07 -10.61
C ARG A 310 -5.21 -21.51 -9.41
N SER A 311 -4.91 -22.81 -9.35
CA SER A 311 -4.06 -23.38 -8.30
C SER A 311 -4.54 -23.04 -6.90
N PHE A 312 -5.83 -23.25 -6.65
CA PHE A 312 -6.42 -23.21 -5.30
C PHE A 312 -6.98 -24.57 -4.96
N GLU A 313 -6.65 -25.10 -3.80
CA GLU A 313 -7.13 -26.40 -3.33
C GLU A 313 -8.44 -26.28 -2.56
N LYS A 314 -8.70 -25.11 -1.96
CA LYS A 314 -9.82 -24.91 -1.03
C LYS A 314 -10.59 -23.61 -1.28
N ILE A 315 -11.88 -23.64 -0.97
CA ILE A 315 -12.76 -22.47 -0.98
C ILE A 315 -13.75 -22.52 0.19
N GLY A 316 -14.10 -21.38 0.76
CA GLY A 316 -15.06 -21.31 1.86
C GLY A 316 -15.46 -19.90 2.24
N GLY A 317 -16.22 -19.80 3.33
CA GLY A 317 -16.61 -18.53 3.91
C GLY A 317 -15.57 -18.02 4.92
N ILE A 318 -15.51 -16.71 5.12
CA ILE A 318 -14.60 -16.06 6.09
C ILE A 318 -14.67 -16.61 7.53
N ASN A 319 -15.82 -17.14 7.93
CA ASN A 319 -16.07 -17.68 9.27
C ASN A 319 -16.10 -19.21 9.29
N GLY A 320 -15.84 -19.88 8.16
CA GLY A 320 -15.75 -21.34 8.09
C GLY A 320 -16.52 -21.96 6.92
N GLY A 321 -16.62 -23.30 6.96
CA GLY A 321 -17.15 -24.09 5.86
C GLY A 321 -16.15 -24.15 4.71
N MET A 322 -15.17 -25.04 4.80
CA MET A 322 -14.14 -25.19 3.77
C MET A 322 -14.42 -26.43 2.92
N PHE A 323 -14.46 -26.23 1.60
CA PHE A 323 -14.66 -27.27 0.60
C PHE A 323 -13.42 -27.38 -0.28
N ASN A 324 -13.27 -28.52 -0.96
CA ASN A 324 -12.32 -28.62 -2.06
C ASN A 324 -12.75 -27.66 -3.17
N PHE A 325 -11.80 -26.99 -3.81
CA PHE A 325 -12.11 -26.19 -4.98
C PHE A 325 -12.52 -27.11 -6.14
N ALA A 326 -13.77 -26.99 -6.60
CA ALA A 326 -14.34 -27.76 -7.70
C ALA A 326 -15.53 -27.01 -8.30
N ASP A 327 -15.89 -27.36 -9.54
CA ASP A 327 -17.10 -26.85 -10.20
C ASP A 327 -18.34 -27.11 -9.34
N GLY A 328 -19.25 -26.15 -9.33
CA GLY A 328 -20.48 -26.22 -8.55
C GLY A 328 -20.95 -24.88 -8.03
N THR A 329 -21.97 -24.90 -7.18
CA THR A 329 -22.55 -23.72 -6.54
C THR A 329 -22.23 -23.69 -5.05
N LEU A 330 -21.53 -22.64 -4.61
CA LEU A 330 -21.18 -22.38 -3.21
C LEU A 330 -22.12 -21.34 -2.61
N THR A 331 -22.77 -21.65 -1.50
CA THR A 331 -23.54 -20.65 -0.72
C THR A 331 -22.80 -20.29 0.56
N VAL A 332 -22.59 -19.00 0.80
CA VAL A 332 -22.00 -18.44 2.02
C VAL A 332 -23.02 -17.56 2.72
N SER A 333 -23.34 -17.90 3.97
CA SER A 333 -24.30 -17.17 4.81
C SER A 333 -23.76 -17.02 6.23
N GLY A 334 -23.84 -15.81 6.79
CA GLY A 334 -23.20 -15.50 8.08
C GLY A 334 -21.68 -15.70 8.05
N GLY A 335 -21.07 -15.61 6.86
CA GLY A 335 -19.66 -15.91 6.61
C GLY A 335 -19.30 -17.40 6.65
N VAL A 336 -20.26 -18.32 6.78
CA VAL A 336 -20.01 -19.76 6.75
C VAL A 336 -20.51 -20.34 5.44
N ALA A 337 -19.68 -21.09 4.73
CA ALA A 337 -20.13 -21.79 3.53
C ALA A 337 -20.83 -23.11 3.88
N THR A 338 -21.98 -23.38 3.27
CA THR A 338 -22.87 -24.49 3.68
C THR A 338 -23.01 -25.60 2.66
N SER A 339 -22.74 -25.35 1.38
CA SER A 339 -22.88 -26.36 0.34
C SER A 339 -22.05 -26.00 -0.88
N LEU A 340 -21.40 -27.01 -1.47
CA LEU A 340 -20.89 -26.99 -2.84
C LEU A 340 -21.58 -28.13 -3.58
N VAL A 341 -22.48 -27.81 -4.52
CA VAL A 341 -23.31 -28.77 -5.29
C VAL A 341 -23.03 -28.66 -6.77
#